data_AF-X1AWT3-F1
#
_entry.id   AF-X1AWT3-F1
#
_cell.length_a   1.000
_cell.length_b   1.000
_cell.length_c   1.000
_cell.angle_alpha   90.00
_cell.angle_beta   90.00
_cell.angle_gamma   90.00
#
_symmetry.space_group_name_H-M   'P 1'
#
loop_
_entity.id
_entity.type
_entity.pdbx_description
1 polymer ?
#
loop_
_entity_poly.entity_id
_entity_poly.type
_entity_poly.pdbx_seq_one_letter_code
_entity_poly.pdbx_strand_id
1 'polypeptide(L)'
;TGDLQMAFDKQYEDDNSVLDPDWRLRAHNQFLSFFIAFGVFGFLYCVFALFAPIVFEKKYYDAIFIIVFFIGILSFLNEDTLETHIGATFFFGFTGVAVDNIKDASVFISHIRFSLMVNVAIFILALFVFDNSYYNPSGIAKIIFIITLFWLIIFIGLFQTLTGIVIFIVIGYFMVMRSVILIKNLIIRYLLFVLLIGIVPASLVLIYGEVVKYYDVEEIIPGSLALYTSNNNIYHHDLMRKEIENGKYVWIYICEDEIREEWNKRSELNYSGYDHKGQEIKYTLVRFLTSKG
;
A
#
# COMPACT_ATOMS: atom_id res chain seq x y z
N THR A 1 2.76 4.17 27.77
CA THR A 1 2.02 4.45 26.51
C THR A 1 0.57 3.96 26.61
N GLY A 2 -0.18 4.44 27.61
CA GLY A 2 -1.62 4.15 27.76
C GLY A 2 -2.54 5.28 27.26
N ASP A 3 -2.02 6.50 27.19
CA ASP A 3 -2.79 7.72 26.89
C ASP A 3 -3.33 7.76 25.45
N LEU A 4 -2.55 7.25 24.49
CA LEU A 4 -2.95 7.25 23.07
C LEU A 4 -4.11 6.30 22.80
N GLN A 5 -4.12 5.08 23.38
CA GLN A 5 -5.26 4.17 23.23
C GLN A 5 -6.52 4.78 23.84
N MET A 6 -6.40 5.36 25.02
CA MET A 6 -7.52 6.00 25.71
C MET A 6 -8.12 7.14 24.89
N ALA A 7 -7.29 7.93 24.19
CA ALA A 7 -7.77 8.97 23.28
C ALA A 7 -8.52 8.40 22.07
N PHE A 8 -8.03 7.30 21.47
CA PHE A 8 -8.75 6.61 20.39
C PHE A 8 -10.06 6.00 20.88
N ASP A 9 -10.05 5.32 22.02
CA ASP A 9 -11.24 4.69 22.62
C ASP A 9 -12.30 5.74 22.93
N LYS A 10 -11.90 6.87 23.52
CA LYS A 10 -12.78 8.02 23.78
C LYS A 10 -13.37 8.59 22.49
N GLN A 11 -12.56 8.74 21.43
CA GLN A 11 -13.07 9.22 20.15
C GLN A 11 -14.12 8.26 19.56
N TYR A 12 -13.91 6.94 19.67
CA TYR A 12 -14.91 5.96 19.24
C TYR A 12 -16.21 6.04 20.07
N GLU A 13 -16.13 6.38 21.36
CA GLU A 13 -17.29 6.65 22.21
C GLU A 13 -18.02 7.93 21.81
N ASP A 14 -17.29 9.03 21.60
CA ASP A 14 -17.83 10.33 21.18
C ASP A 14 -18.52 10.23 19.79
N ASP A 15 -17.96 9.43 18.88
CA ASP A 15 -18.53 9.18 17.54
C ASP A 15 -19.70 8.17 17.55
N ASN A 16 -20.08 7.63 18.71
CA ASN A 16 -21.09 6.57 18.86
C ASN A 16 -20.83 5.38 17.92
N SER A 17 -19.58 4.93 17.85
CA SER A 17 -19.16 3.86 16.94
C SER A 17 -19.89 2.56 17.22
N VAL A 18 -20.40 1.93 16.16
CA VAL A 18 -21.07 0.62 16.19
C VAL A 18 -20.06 -0.53 16.34
N LEU A 19 -18.76 -0.23 16.28
CA LEU A 19 -17.70 -1.25 16.36
C LEU A 19 -17.53 -1.76 17.80
N ASP A 20 -17.49 -3.09 17.95
CA ASP A 20 -17.10 -3.72 19.21
C ASP A 20 -15.69 -3.29 19.62
N PRO A 21 -15.39 -3.21 20.93
CA PRO A 21 -14.09 -2.76 21.44
C PRO A 21 -12.89 -3.47 20.82
N ASP A 22 -13.00 -4.77 20.52
CA ASP A 22 -11.92 -5.56 19.93
C ASP A 22 -11.52 -5.10 18.52
N TRP A 23 -12.41 -4.40 17.81
CA TRP A 23 -12.18 -3.87 16.46
C TRP A 23 -11.85 -2.38 16.45
N ARG A 24 -11.72 -1.75 17.63
CA ARG A 24 -11.34 -0.33 17.78
C ARG A 24 -9.83 -0.17 17.71
N LEU A 25 -9.31 -0.27 16.49
CA LEU A 25 -7.89 -0.20 16.21
C LEU A 25 -7.40 1.26 16.10
N ARG A 26 -6.11 1.46 16.36
CA ARG A 26 -5.41 2.74 16.14
C ARG A 26 -5.07 2.95 14.68
N ALA A 27 -4.83 4.20 14.30
CA ALA A 27 -4.25 4.52 13.01
C ALA A 27 -2.78 4.10 12.94
N HIS A 28 -2.41 3.38 11.87
CA HIS A 28 -1.04 2.97 11.58
C HIS A 28 -0.26 4.05 10.82
N ASN A 29 -0.09 5.24 11.42
CA ASN A 29 0.64 6.33 10.79
C ASN A 29 1.48 7.08 11.82
N GLN A 30 2.80 7.05 11.67
CA GLN A 30 3.75 7.61 12.64
C GLN A 30 3.57 9.11 12.86
N PHE A 31 3.28 9.88 11.80
CA PHE A 31 3.09 11.33 11.91
C PHE A 31 1.82 11.67 12.67
N LEU A 32 0.75 10.91 12.42
CA LEU A 32 -0.50 11.06 13.16
C LEU A 32 -0.33 10.67 14.62
N SER A 33 0.39 9.58 14.91
CA SER A 33 0.71 9.17 16.28
C SER A 33 1.49 10.27 17.02
N PHE A 34 2.52 10.87 16.39
CA PHE A 34 3.24 12.01 16.97
C PHE A 34 2.34 13.22 17.22
N PHE A 35 1.43 13.52 16.30
CA PHE A 35 0.51 14.65 16.43
C PHE A 35 -0.45 14.46 17.60
N ILE A 36 -1.06 13.28 17.73
CA ILE A 36 -2.01 12.99 18.79
C ILE A 36 -1.28 12.87 20.15
N ALA A 37 -0.12 12.22 20.19
CA ALA A 37 0.60 11.97 21.44
C ALA A 37 1.25 13.24 22.02
N PHE A 38 1.80 14.12 21.18
CA PHE A 38 2.58 15.28 21.65
C PHE A 38 1.98 16.64 21.29
N GLY A 39 0.82 16.66 20.62
CA GLY A 39 0.18 17.87 20.12
C GLY A 39 1.02 18.58 19.04
N VAL A 40 0.55 19.77 18.63
CA VAL A 40 1.18 20.54 17.54
C VAL A 40 2.65 20.86 17.82
N PHE A 41 2.98 21.33 19.02
CA PHE A 41 4.35 21.74 19.35
C PHE A 41 5.31 20.55 19.43
N GLY A 42 4.89 19.44 20.03
CA GLY A 42 5.70 18.23 20.09
C GLY A 42 5.85 17.58 18.72
N PHE A 43 4.80 17.57 17.90
CA PHE A 43 4.87 17.14 16.50
C PHE A 43 5.92 17.95 15.71
N LEU A 44 5.88 19.28 15.79
CA LEU A 44 6.86 20.14 15.12
C LEU A 44 8.28 19.84 15.60
N TYR A 45 8.47 19.56 16.89
CA TYR A 45 9.76 19.15 17.43
C TYR A 45 10.21 17.79 16.89
N CYS A 46 9.33 16.78 16.82
CA CYS A 46 9.63 15.48 16.24
C CYS A 46 10.02 15.59 14.76
N VAL A 47 9.28 16.37 13.98
CA VAL A 47 9.61 16.65 12.57
C VAL A 47 10.96 17.36 12.49
N PHE A 48 11.19 18.40 13.30
CA PHE A 48 12.47 19.08 13.35
C PHE A 48 13.62 18.12 13.68
N ALA A 49 13.49 17.30 14.72
CA ALA A 49 14.50 16.32 15.14
C ALA A 49 14.79 15.28 14.06
N LEU A 50 13.78 14.91 13.27
CA LEU A 50 13.92 13.97 12.16
C LEU A 50 14.73 14.57 11.00
N PHE A 51 14.50 15.84 10.66
CA PHE A 51 15.21 16.52 9.56
C PHE A 51 16.51 17.22 10.00
N ALA A 52 16.72 17.43 11.30
CA ALA A 52 17.88 18.12 11.86
C ALA A 52 19.23 17.49 11.43
N PRO A 53 19.44 16.15 11.48
CA PRO A 53 20.68 15.53 11.04
C PRO A 53 21.02 15.80 9.57
N ILE A 54 20.02 15.97 8.71
CA ILE A 54 20.25 16.29 7.29
C ILE A 54 20.95 17.65 7.17
N VAL A 55 20.45 18.65 7.88
CA VAL A 55 20.91 20.04 7.76
C VAL A 55 22.18 20.28 8.58
N PHE A 56 22.19 19.90 9.86
CA PHE A 56 23.30 20.22 10.75
C PHE A 56 24.55 19.38 10.49
N GLU A 57 24.39 18.09 10.20
CA GLU A 57 25.52 17.21 9.87
C GLU A 57 25.84 17.16 8.38
N LYS A 58 25.12 17.96 7.56
CA LYS A 58 25.27 18.00 6.09
C LYS A 58 25.15 16.62 5.43
N LYS A 59 24.34 15.72 6.01
CA LYS A 59 24.11 14.35 5.50
C LYS A 59 23.40 14.33 4.15
N TYR A 60 22.95 15.46 3.63
CA TYR A 60 22.41 15.59 2.27
C TYR A 60 23.43 15.28 1.16
N TYR A 61 24.72 15.14 1.46
CA TYR A 61 25.72 14.63 0.49
C TYR A 61 25.86 13.10 0.51
N ASP A 62 25.42 12.43 1.57
CA ASP A 62 25.53 10.98 1.72
C ASP A 62 24.32 10.30 1.08
N ALA A 63 24.52 9.67 -0.08
CA ALA A 63 23.43 9.03 -0.80
C ALA A 63 22.85 7.83 -0.05
N ILE A 64 23.65 7.10 0.73
CA ILE A 64 23.17 5.97 1.53
C ILE A 64 22.24 6.49 2.61
N PHE A 65 22.66 7.54 3.32
CA PHE A 65 21.84 8.19 4.32
C PHE A 65 20.52 8.70 3.73
N ILE A 66 20.56 9.41 2.60
CA ILE A 66 19.35 9.94 1.95
C ILE A 66 18.39 8.81 1.56
N ILE A 67 18.90 7.72 0.97
CA ILE A 67 18.06 6.59 0.56
C ILE A 67 17.39 5.95 1.78
N VAL A 68 18.15 5.61 2.82
CA VAL A 68 17.60 5.00 4.05
C VAL A 68 16.61 5.94 4.72
N PHE A 69 16.93 7.23 4.80
CA PHE A 69 16.06 8.24 5.38
C PHE A 69 14.74 8.38 4.61
N PHE A 70 14.81 8.47 3.28
CA PHE A 70 13.62 8.62 2.44
C PHE A 70 12.73 7.38 2.49
N ILE A 71 13.32 6.19 2.50
CA ILE A 71 12.62 4.91 2.74
C ILE A 71 11.88 4.95 4.08
N GLY A 72 12.55 5.38 5.15
CA GLY A 72 11.95 5.51 6.48
C GLY A 72 10.77 6.48 6.52
N ILE A 73 10.92 7.67 5.93
CA ILE A 73 9.85 8.69 5.86
C ILE A 73 8.63 8.17 5.09
N LEU A 74 8.83 7.48 3.97
CA LEU A 74 7.71 6.90 3.22
C LEU A 74 7.03 5.77 4.00
N SER A 75 7.79 4.98 4.76
CA SER A 75 7.23 3.95 5.64
C SER A 75 6.33 4.54 6.73
N PHE A 76 6.69 5.70 7.28
CA PHE A 76 5.94 6.37 8.35
C PHE A 76 4.52 6.79 7.96
N LEU A 77 4.22 6.87 6.67
CA LEU A 77 2.86 7.13 6.18
C LEU A 77 1.92 5.95 6.38
N ASN A 78 2.46 4.73 6.40
CA ASN A 78 1.69 3.49 6.42
C ASN A 78 1.93 2.63 7.68
N GLU A 79 2.96 2.96 8.47
CA GLU A 79 3.24 2.30 9.75
C GLU A 79 3.75 3.30 10.80
N ASP A 80 3.47 2.99 12.07
CA ASP A 80 4.02 3.60 13.27
C ASP A 80 5.32 2.89 13.71
N THR A 81 6.30 2.86 12.81
CA THR A 81 7.55 2.07 12.95
C THR A 81 8.41 2.46 14.16
N LEU A 82 8.36 3.71 14.61
CA LEU A 82 9.13 4.16 15.78
C LEU A 82 8.46 3.81 17.10
N GLU A 83 7.15 3.62 17.12
CA GLU A 83 6.40 3.21 18.32
C GLU A 83 6.35 1.68 18.48
N THR A 84 6.32 0.94 17.38
CA THR A 84 6.47 -0.51 17.41
C THR A 84 7.91 -0.89 17.80
N HIS A 85 8.07 -1.77 18.79
CA HIS A 85 9.30 -2.18 19.50
C HIS A 85 10.61 -2.38 18.67
N ILE A 86 10.53 -2.42 17.34
CA ILE A 86 11.67 -2.43 16.43
C ILE A 86 12.34 -1.06 16.32
N GLY A 87 11.60 0.06 16.39
CA GLY A 87 12.18 1.42 16.41
C GLY A 87 13.08 1.66 17.63
N ALA A 88 12.66 1.14 18.79
CA ALA A 88 13.46 1.11 20.00
C ALA A 88 14.72 0.27 19.80
N THR A 89 14.60 -0.95 19.28
CA THR A 89 15.76 -1.84 19.04
C THR A 89 16.75 -1.26 18.01
N PHE A 90 16.26 -0.59 16.97
CA PHE A 90 17.09 0.09 15.96
C PHE A 90 17.84 1.31 16.54
N PHE A 91 17.18 2.09 17.40
CA PHE A 91 17.82 3.22 18.09
C PHE A 91 18.82 2.75 19.16
N PHE A 92 18.49 1.71 19.93
CA PHE A 92 19.37 1.13 20.96
C PHE A 92 20.56 0.36 20.39
N GLY A 93 20.41 -0.23 19.19
CA GLY A 93 21.51 -0.89 18.47
C GLY A 93 22.66 0.05 18.09
N PHE A 94 22.40 1.34 17.93
CA PHE A 94 23.44 2.36 17.71
C PHE A 94 24.05 2.91 19.01
N THR A 95 23.39 2.76 20.17
CA THR A 95 23.84 3.31 21.45
C THR A 95 24.48 2.28 22.40
N GLY A 96 24.58 1.01 21.99
CA GLY A 96 25.35 -0.02 22.72
C GLY A 96 24.71 -0.52 24.02
N VAL A 97 23.40 -0.35 24.21
CA VAL A 97 22.67 -0.85 25.39
C VAL A 97 22.07 -2.22 25.05
N ALA A 98 22.44 -3.25 25.82
CA ALA A 98 21.98 -4.63 25.59
C ALA A 98 20.47 -4.77 25.89
N VAL A 99 19.74 -5.37 24.94
CA VAL A 99 18.32 -5.71 25.07
C VAL A 99 18.22 -7.20 25.39
N ASP A 100 17.77 -7.55 26.59
CA ASP A 100 17.81 -8.91 27.14
C ASP A 100 16.81 -9.91 26.51
N ASN A 101 15.84 -9.45 25.70
CA ASN A 101 14.87 -10.34 25.05
C ASN A 101 14.69 -10.02 23.55
N ILE A 102 15.63 -10.53 22.75
CA ILE A 102 15.63 -10.45 21.27
C ILE A 102 14.56 -11.38 20.64
N LYS A 103 14.09 -12.40 21.38
CA LYS A 103 13.22 -13.46 20.83
C LYS A 103 11.77 -13.01 20.60
N ASP A 104 11.26 -12.05 21.37
CA ASP A 104 9.92 -11.48 21.13
C ASP A 104 9.93 -10.35 20.10
N ALA A 105 11.11 -9.78 19.80
CA ALA A 105 11.26 -8.70 18.82
C ALA A 105 11.28 -9.21 17.36
N SER A 106 11.65 -10.47 17.13
CA SER A 106 11.93 -11.03 15.80
C SER A 106 10.73 -11.77 15.16
N VAL A 107 9.81 -12.31 15.96
CA VAL A 107 8.72 -13.18 15.47
C VAL A 107 7.63 -12.42 14.71
N PHE A 108 7.58 -11.08 14.80
CA PHE A 108 6.55 -10.23 14.17
C PHE A 108 7.14 -9.09 13.33
N ILE A 109 8.10 -9.37 12.45
CA ILE A 109 8.39 -8.40 11.39
C ILE A 109 7.19 -8.41 10.43
N SER A 110 6.46 -7.29 10.37
CA SER A 110 5.36 -7.16 9.41
C SER A 110 5.91 -7.35 7.98
N HIS A 111 5.09 -7.91 7.09
CA HIS A 111 5.46 -8.06 5.69
C HIS A 111 5.93 -6.72 5.06
N ILE A 112 5.40 -5.60 5.56
CA ILE A 112 5.78 -4.23 5.16
C ILE A 112 7.21 -3.89 5.63
N ARG A 113 7.53 -4.08 6.92
CA ARG A 113 8.89 -3.82 7.46
C ARG A 113 9.94 -4.66 6.77
N PHE A 114 9.63 -5.92 6.49
CA PHE A 114 10.55 -6.80 5.78
C PHE A 114 10.78 -6.33 4.33
N SER A 115 9.72 -5.91 3.63
CA SER A 115 9.82 -5.32 2.30
C SER A 115 10.62 -4.00 2.30
N LEU A 116 10.54 -3.23 3.38
CA LEU A 116 11.36 -2.04 3.61
C LEU A 116 12.86 -2.38 3.69
N MET A 117 13.23 -3.38 4.49
CA MET A 117 14.62 -3.83 4.64
C MET A 117 15.18 -4.37 3.32
N VAL A 118 14.34 -5.08 2.55
CA VAL A 118 14.70 -5.54 1.20
C VAL A 118 14.94 -4.35 0.26
N ASN A 119 14.09 -3.32 0.29
CA ASN A 119 14.30 -2.09 -0.47
C ASN A 119 15.62 -1.39 -0.11
N VAL A 120 15.93 -1.26 1.19
CA VAL A 120 17.22 -0.71 1.64
C VAL A 120 18.39 -1.52 1.06
N ALA A 121 18.33 -2.85 1.17
CA ALA A 121 19.36 -3.74 0.65
C ALA A 121 19.54 -3.61 -0.86
N ILE A 122 18.43 -3.56 -1.63
CA ILE A 122 18.44 -3.38 -3.08
C ILE A 122 19.16 -2.08 -3.46
N PHE A 123 18.80 -0.96 -2.85
CA PHE A 123 19.37 0.32 -3.26
C PHE A 123 20.82 0.50 -2.83
N ILE A 124 21.21 -0.04 -1.67
CA ILE A 124 22.63 -0.07 -1.25
C ILE A 124 23.44 -0.94 -2.22
N LEU A 125 22.95 -2.14 -2.56
CA LEU A 125 23.61 -3.01 -3.54
C LEU A 125 23.71 -2.35 -4.91
N ALA A 126 22.65 -1.65 -5.36
CA ALA A 126 22.68 -0.89 -6.60
C ALA A 126 23.77 0.20 -6.57
N LEU A 127 23.90 0.95 -5.46
CA LEU A 127 25.00 1.92 -5.32
C LEU A 127 26.37 1.25 -5.41
N PHE A 128 26.60 0.11 -4.73
CA PHE A 128 27.87 -0.61 -4.79
C PHE A 128 28.20 -1.17 -6.18
N VAL A 129 27.19 -1.48 -7.00
CA VAL A 129 27.36 -1.98 -8.36
C VAL A 129 27.63 -0.84 -9.35
N PHE A 130 26.92 0.28 -9.23
CA PHE A 130 26.93 1.36 -10.24
C PHE A 130 27.85 2.53 -9.90
N ASP A 131 28.21 2.72 -8.62
CA ASP A 131 29.00 3.85 -8.16
C ASP A 131 30.27 3.36 -7.42
N ASN A 132 31.37 3.28 -8.17
CA ASN A 132 32.67 2.83 -7.66
C ASN A 132 33.24 3.73 -6.55
N SER A 133 32.66 4.93 -6.32
CA SER A 133 33.08 5.81 -5.22
C SER A 133 32.67 5.28 -3.86
N TYR A 134 31.61 4.47 -3.77
CA TYR A 134 31.12 3.90 -2.51
C TYR A 134 31.79 2.56 -2.19
N TYR A 135 31.96 1.72 -3.20
CA TYR A 135 32.64 0.44 -3.06
C TYR A 135 33.22 0.03 -4.42
N ASN A 136 34.45 -0.49 -4.43
CA ASN A 136 35.10 -0.98 -5.65
C ASN A 136 35.24 -2.51 -5.58
N PRO A 137 34.15 -3.26 -5.85
CA PRO A 137 34.16 -4.72 -5.73
C PRO A 137 35.08 -5.36 -6.77
N SER A 138 35.64 -6.52 -6.44
CA SER A 138 36.26 -7.40 -7.44
C SER A 138 35.22 -7.81 -8.50
N GLY A 139 35.66 -8.16 -9.71
CA GLY A 139 34.74 -8.53 -10.80
C GLY A 139 33.76 -9.65 -10.43
N ILE A 140 34.21 -10.64 -9.66
CA ILE A 140 33.38 -11.74 -9.14
C ILE A 140 32.37 -11.23 -8.12
N ALA A 141 32.79 -10.39 -7.17
CA ALA A 141 31.89 -9.81 -6.18
C ALA A 141 30.79 -8.96 -6.84
N LYS A 142 31.14 -8.22 -7.90
CA LYS A 142 30.16 -7.45 -8.68
C LYS A 142 29.10 -8.31 -9.34
N ILE A 143 29.48 -9.47 -9.89
CA ILE A 143 28.54 -10.45 -10.46
C ILE A 143 27.62 -11.01 -9.37
N ILE A 144 28.16 -11.37 -8.21
CA ILE A 144 27.36 -11.84 -7.07
C ILE A 144 26.34 -10.78 -6.65
N PHE A 145 26.76 -9.53 -6.52
CA PHE A 145 25.86 -8.42 -6.16
C PHE A 145 24.75 -8.22 -7.19
N ILE A 146 25.04 -8.32 -8.50
CA ILE A 146 24.03 -8.23 -9.56
C ILE A 146 23.02 -9.38 -9.47
N ILE A 147 23.49 -10.61 -9.22
CA ILE A 147 22.61 -11.77 -9.06
C ILE A 147 21.71 -11.59 -7.83
N THR A 148 22.28 -11.18 -6.70
CA THR A 148 21.52 -10.90 -5.47
C THR A 148 20.52 -9.77 -5.68
N LEU A 149 20.91 -8.68 -6.34
CA LEU A 149 20.02 -7.56 -6.67
C LEU A 149 18.82 -8.03 -7.49
N PHE A 150 19.07 -8.82 -8.54
CA PHE A 150 18.01 -9.38 -9.38
C PHE A 150 17.06 -10.28 -8.59
N TRP A 151 17.59 -11.15 -7.73
CA TRP A 151 16.79 -12.00 -6.85
C TRP A 151 15.91 -11.18 -5.90
N LEU A 152 16.46 -10.15 -5.26
CA LEU A 152 15.71 -9.30 -4.33
C LEU A 152 14.59 -8.52 -5.02
N ILE A 153 14.78 -8.08 -6.27
CA ILE A 153 13.72 -7.41 -7.05
C ILE A 153 12.56 -8.37 -7.33
N ILE A 154 12.84 -9.61 -7.75
CA ILE A 154 11.81 -10.64 -7.93
C ILE A 154 11.09 -10.92 -6.62
N PHE A 155 11.86 -10.99 -5.53
CA PHE A 155 11.35 -11.29 -4.21
C PHE A 155 10.35 -10.24 -3.68
N ILE A 156 10.55 -8.94 -3.98
CA ILE A 156 9.53 -7.90 -3.68
C ILE A 156 8.20 -8.22 -4.35
N GLY A 157 8.23 -8.66 -5.62
CA GLY A 157 7.02 -9.04 -6.36
C GLY A 157 6.30 -10.26 -5.74
N LEU A 158 7.06 -11.24 -5.24
CA LEU A 158 6.51 -12.42 -4.59
C LEU A 158 5.84 -12.12 -3.23
N PHE A 159 6.35 -11.15 -2.48
CA PHE A 159 5.81 -10.77 -1.17
C PHE A 159 4.50 -9.96 -1.24
N GLN A 160 4.09 -9.51 -2.43
CA GLN A 160 2.80 -8.83 -2.69
C GLN A 160 2.49 -7.65 -1.75
N THR A 161 3.52 -6.95 -1.25
CA THR A 161 3.32 -5.76 -0.41
C THR A 161 3.25 -4.52 -1.28
N LEU A 162 2.06 -3.90 -1.36
CA LEU A 162 1.84 -2.69 -2.16
C LEU A 162 2.82 -1.57 -1.78
N THR A 163 2.99 -1.32 -0.48
CA THR A 163 3.90 -0.29 0.05
C THR A 163 5.36 -0.53 -0.38
N GLY A 164 5.80 -1.79 -0.37
CA GLY A 164 7.15 -2.17 -0.81
C GLY A 164 7.40 -1.89 -2.28
N ILE A 165 6.43 -2.26 -3.12
CA ILE A 165 6.48 -2.02 -4.58
C ILE A 165 6.48 -0.51 -4.88
N VAL A 166 5.62 0.25 -4.19
CA VAL A 166 5.53 1.72 -4.38
C VAL A 166 6.85 2.38 -3.99
N ILE A 167 7.43 2.05 -2.83
CA ILE A 167 8.73 2.61 -2.39
C ILE A 167 9.84 2.27 -3.40
N PHE A 168 9.88 1.02 -3.87
CA PHE A 168 10.84 0.59 -4.90
C PHE A 168 10.72 1.43 -6.18
N ILE A 169 9.50 1.63 -6.68
CA ILE A 169 9.24 2.41 -7.91
C ILE A 169 9.64 3.88 -7.72
N VAL A 170 9.25 4.50 -6.61
CA VAL A 170 9.52 5.92 -6.35
C VAL A 170 11.03 6.17 -6.24
N ILE A 171 11.76 5.37 -5.47
CA ILE A 171 13.20 5.56 -5.30
C ILE A 171 13.96 5.19 -6.57
N GLY A 172 13.55 4.12 -7.24
CA GLY A 172 14.08 3.73 -8.56
C GLY A 172 13.94 4.87 -9.56
N TYR A 173 12.79 5.53 -9.61
CA TYR A 173 12.54 6.71 -10.43
C TYR A 173 13.53 7.85 -10.12
N PHE A 174 13.74 8.20 -8.85
CA PHE A 174 14.71 9.23 -8.46
C PHE A 174 16.16 8.86 -8.80
N MET A 175 16.56 7.58 -8.66
CA MET A 175 17.90 7.13 -9.03
C MET A 175 18.16 7.20 -10.54
N VAL A 176 17.16 6.84 -11.36
CA VAL A 176 17.22 6.99 -12.81
C VAL A 176 17.31 8.47 -13.18
N MET A 177 16.49 9.31 -12.55
CA MET A 177 16.50 10.77 -12.76
C MET A 177 17.87 11.38 -12.42
N ARG A 178 18.48 11.00 -11.29
CA ARG A 178 19.86 11.38 -10.93
C ARG A 178 20.85 10.99 -12.01
N SER A 179 20.74 9.77 -12.54
CA SER A 179 21.65 9.25 -13.57
C SER A 179 21.52 10.03 -14.88
N VAL A 180 20.31 10.47 -15.26
CA VAL A 180 20.09 11.31 -16.44
C VAL A 180 20.77 12.68 -16.30
N ILE A 181 20.72 13.31 -15.12
CA ILE A 181 21.35 14.62 -14.88
C ILE A 181 22.88 14.56 -15.10
N LEU A 182 23.50 13.41 -14.84
CA LEU A 182 24.94 13.19 -15.00
C LEU A 182 25.38 12.93 -16.46
N ILE A 183 24.45 12.78 -17.41
CA ILE A 183 24.77 12.56 -18.83
C ILE A 183 25.38 13.84 -19.44
N LYS A 184 26.58 13.69 -20.02
CA LYS A 184 27.32 14.81 -20.66
C LYS A 184 26.66 15.31 -21.95
N ASN A 185 26.06 14.40 -22.74
CA ASN A 185 25.40 14.77 -23.99
C ASN A 185 24.07 15.49 -23.70
N LEU A 186 24.03 16.79 -24.01
CA LEU A 186 22.89 17.67 -23.77
C LEU A 186 21.61 17.16 -24.43
N ILE A 187 21.67 16.70 -25.68
CA ILE A 187 20.49 16.27 -26.43
C ILE A 187 19.88 15.03 -25.80
N ILE A 188 20.69 14.00 -25.55
CA ILE A 188 20.24 12.75 -24.92
C ILE A 188 19.70 13.04 -23.52
N ARG A 189 20.38 13.89 -22.75
CA ARG A 189 19.93 14.30 -21.42
C ARG A 189 18.55 14.95 -21.47
N TYR A 190 18.34 15.94 -22.33
CA TYR A 190 17.05 16.62 -22.44
C TYR A 190 15.94 15.69 -22.91
N LEU A 191 16.20 14.83 -23.90
CA LEU A 191 15.21 13.85 -24.38
C LEU A 191 14.79 12.88 -23.28
N LEU A 192 15.74 12.28 -22.55
CA LEU A 192 15.44 11.36 -21.45
C LEU A 192 14.76 12.06 -20.28
N PHE A 193 15.16 13.29 -19.98
CA PHE A 193 14.55 14.08 -18.89
C PHE A 193 13.09 14.41 -19.19
N VAL A 194 12.79 14.87 -20.42
CA VAL A 194 11.40 15.12 -20.88
C VAL A 194 10.58 13.83 -20.87
N LEU A 195 11.15 12.71 -21.33
CA LEU A 195 10.47 11.41 -21.29
C LEU A 195 10.11 11.00 -19.85
N LEU A 196 11.07 11.05 -18.92
CA LEU A 196 10.85 10.64 -17.53
C LEU A 196 9.85 11.53 -16.79
N ILE A 197 9.86 12.84 -17.06
CA ILE A 197 8.86 13.75 -16.50
C ILE A 197 7.50 13.48 -17.12
N GLY A 198 7.42 13.21 -18.42
CA GLY A 198 6.17 12.94 -19.14
C GLY A 198 5.46 11.65 -18.71
N ILE A 199 6.19 10.66 -18.21
CA ILE A 199 5.62 9.39 -17.72
C ILE A 199 4.62 9.63 -16.57
N VAL A 200 4.91 10.54 -15.65
CA VAL A 200 4.08 10.79 -14.45
C VAL A 200 2.70 11.37 -14.79
N PRO A 201 2.56 12.48 -15.54
CA PRO A 201 1.24 12.98 -15.93
C PRO A 201 0.53 12.01 -16.88
N ALA A 202 1.24 11.29 -17.76
CA ALA A 202 0.63 10.30 -18.62
C ALA A 202 0.00 9.15 -17.80
N SER A 203 0.70 8.63 -16.80
CA SER A 203 0.15 7.60 -15.92
C SER A 203 -1.05 8.11 -15.12
N LEU A 204 -1.00 9.36 -14.63
CA LEU A 204 -2.13 9.99 -13.93
C LEU A 204 -3.37 10.14 -14.83
N VAL A 205 -3.19 10.55 -16.10
CA VAL A 205 -4.29 10.67 -17.07
C VAL A 205 -4.92 9.30 -17.36
N LEU A 206 -4.09 8.25 -17.52
CA LEU A 206 -4.60 6.89 -17.74
C LEU A 206 -5.37 6.38 -16.52
N ILE A 207 -4.84 6.57 -15.31
CA ILE A 207 -5.52 6.20 -14.07
C ILE A 207 -6.83 6.98 -13.93
N TYR A 208 -6.81 8.29 -14.17
CA TYR A 208 -8.00 9.12 -14.11
C TYR A 208 -9.08 8.63 -15.09
N GLY A 209 -8.71 8.26 -16.31
CA GLY A 209 -9.64 7.68 -17.28
C GLY A 209 -10.32 6.40 -16.79
N GLU A 210 -9.55 5.48 -16.20
CA GLU A 210 -10.11 4.25 -15.63
C GLU A 210 -10.94 4.52 -14.37
N VAL A 211 -10.51 5.45 -13.51
CA VAL A 211 -11.25 5.84 -12.30
C VAL A 211 -12.59 6.45 -12.69
N VAL A 212 -12.63 7.40 -13.63
CA VAL A 212 -13.89 8.00 -14.09
C VAL A 212 -14.82 6.96 -14.69
N LYS A 213 -14.30 6.05 -15.51
CA LYS A 213 -15.07 4.94 -16.07
C LYS A 213 -15.59 3.97 -15.00
N TYR A 214 -14.80 3.73 -13.95
CA TYR A 214 -15.19 2.87 -12.84
C TYR A 214 -16.30 3.50 -11.98
N TYR A 215 -16.26 4.82 -11.80
CA TYR A 215 -17.27 5.59 -11.08
C TYR A 215 -18.41 6.12 -11.97
N ASP A 216 -18.44 5.74 -13.26
CA ASP A 216 -19.58 5.99 -14.14
C ASP A 216 -20.67 4.97 -13.78
N VAL A 217 -21.49 5.34 -12.81
CA VAL A 217 -22.56 4.49 -12.28
C VAL A 217 -23.84 4.78 -13.04
N GLU A 218 -24.50 3.72 -13.50
CA GLU A 218 -25.80 3.83 -14.17
C GLU A 218 -26.83 4.50 -13.24
N GLU A 219 -27.41 5.61 -13.69
CA GLU A 219 -28.42 6.34 -12.92
C GLU A 219 -29.74 5.57 -12.95
N ILE A 220 -30.19 5.10 -11.78
CA ILE A 220 -31.44 4.36 -11.67
C ILE A 220 -32.59 5.33 -11.48
N ILE A 221 -33.53 5.31 -12.43
CA ILE A 221 -34.84 5.95 -12.29
C ILE A 221 -35.83 4.88 -11.79
N PRO A 222 -36.31 4.95 -10.53
CA PRO A 222 -37.14 3.89 -9.95
C PRO A 222 -38.41 3.56 -10.75
N GLY A 223 -38.95 4.53 -11.47
CA GLY A 223 -40.16 4.37 -12.30
C GLY A 223 -39.95 3.69 -13.65
N SER A 224 -38.71 3.45 -14.08
CA SER A 224 -38.40 2.83 -15.38
C SER A 224 -37.81 1.42 -15.26
N LEU A 225 -37.75 0.87 -14.04
CA LEU A 225 -37.19 -0.45 -13.79
C LEU A 225 -38.09 -1.54 -14.37
N ALA A 226 -37.48 -2.49 -15.09
CA ALA A 226 -38.18 -3.67 -15.58
C ALA A 226 -38.71 -4.50 -14.40
N LEU A 227 -40.02 -4.78 -14.40
CA LEU A 227 -40.67 -5.55 -13.34
C LEU A 227 -40.55 -7.06 -13.53
N TYR A 228 -40.41 -7.51 -14.78
CA TYR A 228 -40.43 -8.93 -15.14
C TYR A 228 -39.18 -9.34 -15.89
N THR A 229 -38.70 -10.56 -15.61
CA THR A 229 -37.63 -11.24 -16.34
C THR A 229 -38.12 -11.68 -17.72
N SER A 230 -37.21 -12.13 -18.58
CA SER A 230 -37.57 -12.76 -19.87
C SER A 230 -38.42 -14.02 -19.72
N ASN A 231 -38.37 -14.68 -18.56
CA ASN A 231 -39.20 -15.84 -18.23
C ASN A 231 -40.47 -15.46 -17.44
N ASN A 232 -40.80 -14.17 -17.37
CA ASN A 232 -41.99 -13.63 -16.73
C ASN A 232 -42.02 -13.79 -15.19
N ASN A 233 -40.86 -13.97 -14.55
CA ASN A 233 -40.71 -13.91 -13.09
C ASN A 233 -40.49 -12.46 -12.64
N ILE A 234 -40.75 -12.15 -11.37
CA ILE A 234 -40.62 -10.78 -10.85
C ILE A 234 -39.17 -10.49 -10.47
N TYR A 235 -38.66 -9.33 -10.87
CA TYR A 235 -37.39 -8.81 -10.37
C TYR A 235 -37.54 -8.21 -8.97
N HIS A 236 -36.60 -8.52 -8.10
CA HIS A 236 -36.44 -7.90 -6.79
C HIS A 236 -35.43 -6.76 -6.86
N HIS A 237 -35.93 -5.53 -6.65
CA HIS A 237 -35.16 -4.30 -6.67
C HIS A 237 -34.97 -3.74 -5.25
N ASP A 238 -33.74 -3.75 -4.72
CA ASP A 238 -33.39 -3.12 -3.45
C ASP A 238 -32.64 -1.80 -3.70
N LEU A 239 -33.36 -0.69 -3.61
CA LEU A 239 -32.82 0.67 -3.81
C LEU A 239 -32.04 1.21 -2.60
N MET A 240 -32.11 0.53 -1.44
CA MET A 240 -31.40 0.95 -0.23
C MET A 240 -29.94 0.49 -0.26
N ARG A 241 -29.66 -0.62 -0.94
CA ARG A 241 -28.30 -1.15 -1.10
C ARG A 241 -27.59 -0.50 -2.28
N LYS A 242 -26.60 0.34 -1.98
CA LYS A 242 -25.79 1.09 -2.97
C LYS A 242 -24.48 0.39 -3.35
N GLU A 243 -24.44 -0.92 -3.22
CA GLU A 243 -23.28 -1.72 -3.63
C GLU A 243 -23.18 -1.73 -5.15
N ILE A 244 -21.97 -1.48 -5.67
CA ILE A 244 -21.71 -1.30 -7.10
C ILE A 244 -20.65 -2.32 -7.55
N GLU A 245 -20.89 -2.93 -8.70
CA GLU A 245 -19.93 -3.77 -9.43
C GLU A 245 -19.86 -3.29 -10.88
N ASN A 246 -18.66 -2.90 -11.34
CA ASN A 246 -18.41 -2.41 -12.70
C ASN A 246 -19.43 -1.33 -13.18
N GLY A 247 -19.74 -0.34 -12.33
CA GLY A 247 -20.66 0.75 -12.66
C GLY A 247 -22.15 0.40 -12.58
N LYS A 248 -22.51 -0.81 -12.14
CA LYS A 248 -23.91 -1.25 -11.98
C LYS A 248 -24.24 -1.55 -10.53
N TYR A 249 -25.47 -1.24 -10.12
CA TYR A 249 -25.97 -1.59 -8.79
C TYR A 249 -26.27 -3.09 -8.69
N VAL A 250 -25.74 -3.71 -7.63
CA VAL A 250 -25.79 -5.16 -7.43
C VAL A 250 -27.22 -5.68 -7.21
N TRP A 251 -28.04 -4.93 -6.46
CA TRP A 251 -29.30 -5.45 -5.89
C TRP A 251 -30.58 -5.07 -6.64
N ILE A 252 -30.50 -4.75 -7.93
CA ILE A 252 -31.62 -4.18 -8.69
C ILE A 252 -32.31 -5.27 -9.53
N TYR A 253 -31.62 -5.87 -10.48
CA TYR A 253 -32.21 -6.86 -11.39
C TYR A 253 -32.01 -8.30 -10.89
N ILE A 254 -32.49 -8.61 -9.68
CA ILE A 254 -32.30 -9.94 -9.09
C ILE A 254 -33.57 -10.78 -9.18
N CYS A 255 -33.43 -12.01 -9.68
CA CYS A 255 -34.46 -13.03 -9.56
C CYS A 255 -33.81 -14.29 -8.95
N GLU A 256 -33.94 -14.47 -7.64
CA GLU A 256 -33.25 -15.56 -6.94
C GLU A 256 -33.66 -16.95 -7.44
N ASP A 257 -34.93 -17.14 -7.80
CA ASP A 257 -35.44 -18.44 -8.23
C ASP A 257 -34.76 -18.90 -9.53
N GLU A 258 -34.65 -18.01 -10.52
CA GLU A 258 -33.95 -18.30 -11.78
C GLU A 258 -32.46 -18.52 -11.57
N ILE A 259 -31.82 -17.65 -10.76
CA ILE A 259 -30.39 -17.75 -10.49
C ILE A 259 -30.09 -19.08 -9.78
N ARG A 260 -30.89 -19.46 -8.78
CA ARG A 260 -30.73 -20.70 -8.02
C ARG A 260 -30.91 -21.93 -8.92
N GLU A 261 -31.95 -21.94 -9.74
CA GLU A 261 -32.25 -23.04 -10.64
C GLU A 261 -31.12 -23.24 -11.66
N GLU A 262 -30.71 -22.16 -12.33
CA GLU A 262 -29.66 -22.23 -13.37
C GLU A 262 -28.28 -22.51 -12.79
N TRP A 263 -27.97 -22.00 -11.61
CA TRP A 263 -26.70 -22.27 -10.93
C TRP A 263 -26.57 -23.74 -10.56
N ASN A 264 -27.61 -24.31 -9.93
CA ASN A 264 -27.60 -25.71 -9.49
C ASN A 264 -27.58 -26.70 -10.67
N LYS A 265 -27.97 -26.28 -11.90
CA LYS A 265 -27.80 -27.09 -13.12
C LYS A 265 -26.36 -27.12 -13.63
N ARG A 266 -25.58 -26.07 -13.36
CA ARG A 266 -24.24 -25.84 -13.97
C ARG A 266 -23.08 -26.08 -13.01
N SER A 267 -23.32 -25.91 -11.71
CA SER A 267 -22.30 -25.95 -10.68
C SER A 267 -22.46 -27.19 -9.79
N GLU A 268 -21.34 -27.76 -9.35
CA GLU A 268 -21.31 -28.80 -8.32
C GLU A 268 -21.58 -28.22 -6.92
N LEU A 269 -21.38 -26.91 -6.75
CA LEU A 269 -21.63 -26.21 -5.50
C LEU A 269 -23.08 -25.73 -5.43
N ASN A 270 -23.76 -26.04 -4.34
CA ASN A 270 -25.14 -25.62 -4.12
C ASN A 270 -25.24 -24.09 -3.94
N TYR A 271 -26.22 -23.45 -4.59
CA TYR A 271 -26.49 -22.02 -4.46
C TYR A 271 -26.61 -21.53 -3.00
N SER A 272 -27.24 -22.33 -2.13
CA SER A 272 -27.42 -22.00 -0.70
C SER A 272 -26.25 -22.48 0.18
N GLY A 273 -25.17 -22.96 -0.44
CA GLY A 273 -23.97 -23.42 0.24
C GLY A 273 -22.91 -22.34 0.40
N TYR A 274 -21.72 -22.78 0.80
CA TYR A 274 -20.54 -21.95 0.98
C TYR A 274 -19.48 -22.29 -0.07
N ASP A 275 -18.70 -21.30 -0.44
CA ASP A 275 -17.51 -21.49 -1.26
C ASP A 275 -16.33 -22.05 -0.43
N HIS A 276 -15.19 -22.27 -1.08
CA HIS A 276 -13.97 -22.77 -0.43
C HIS A 276 -13.36 -21.80 0.60
N LYS A 277 -13.85 -20.56 0.67
CA LYS A 277 -13.45 -19.53 1.63
C LYS A 277 -14.50 -19.34 2.74
N GLY A 278 -15.58 -20.13 2.76
CA GLY A 278 -16.65 -20.04 3.73
C GLY A 278 -17.64 -18.88 3.47
N GLN A 279 -17.66 -18.32 2.26
CA GLN A 279 -18.59 -17.25 1.88
C GLN A 279 -19.86 -17.85 1.25
N GLU A 280 -21.02 -17.26 1.52
CA GLU A 280 -22.27 -17.73 0.89
C GLU A 280 -22.25 -17.50 -0.62
N ILE A 281 -22.50 -18.58 -1.39
CA ILE A 281 -22.39 -18.56 -2.86
C ILE A 281 -23.38 -17.58 -3.49
N LYS A 282 -24.56 -17.41 -2.92
CA LYS A 282 -25.58 -16.49 -3.43
C LYS A 282 -25.06 -15.06 -3.62
N TYR A 283 -24.29 -14.55 -2.66
CA TYR A 283 -23.76 -13.17 -2.72
C TYR A 283 -22.66 -13.05 -3.77
N THR A 284 -21.75 -14.02 -3.80
CA THR A 284 -20.68 -14.07 -4.80
C THR A 284 -21.24 -14.15 -6.22
N LEU A 285 -22.28 -14.96 -6.42
CA LEU A 285 -22.91 -15.15 -7.71
C LEU A 285 -23.65 -13.90 -8.18
N VAL A 286 -24.45 -13.28 -7.31
CA VAL A 286 -25.16 -12.04 -7.63
C VAL A 286 -24.17 -10.94 -8.06
N ARG A 287 -23.11 -10.70 -7.27
CA ARG A 287 -22.05 -9.74 -7.61
C ARG A 287 -21.35 -10.07 -8.93
N PHE A 288 -21.06 -11.35 -9.15
CA PHE A 288 -20.43 -11.81 -10.39
C PHE A 288 -21.33 -11.56 -11.61
N LEU A 289 -22.63 -11.87 -11.52
CA LEU A 289 -23.58 -11.62 -12.60
C LEU A 289 -23.70 -10.12 -12.89
N THR A 290 -23.81 -9.27 -11.86
CA THR A 290 -23.80 -7.81 -12.01
C THR A 290 -22.52 -7.34 -12.72
N SER A 291 -21.36 -7.91 -12.38
CA SER A 291 -20.08 -7.53 -13.00
C SER A 291 -19.99 -7.87 -14.50
N LYS A 292 -20.80 -8.82 -14.98
CA LYS A 292 -20.81 -9.29 -16.37
C LYS A 292 -21.70 -8.47 -17.30
N GLY A 293 -22.61 -7.67 -16.74
CA GLY A 293 -23.49 -6.79 -17.49
C GLY A 293 -24.89 -7.34 -17.65
#